data_AF-A0AAX7W8T6-F1
#
_entry.id   AF-A0AAX7W8T6-F1
#
_cell.length_a   1.000
_cell.length_b   1.000
_cell.length_c   1.000
_cell.angle_alpha   90.00
_cell.angle_beta   90.00
_cell.angle_gamma   90.00
#
_symmetry.space_group_name_H-M   'P 1'
#
loop_
_entity.id
_entity.type
_entity.pdbx_description
1 polymer ?
#
loop_
_entity_poly.entity_id
_entity_poly.type
_entity_poly.pdbx_seq_one_letter_code
_entity_poly.pdbx_strand_id
1 'polypeptide(L)'
;MKWISGWLLLLSISVEVWSVPIDRNAAQQVPKEEVQEENMDTGLYYDRYLREVIEVLETDPHFREKLQTANTEDIKNGRLSKELDLVSHHVRTRLDELKRQEVSRLRMLLKAKLDIHFYQSMDHASLLKQFEHLDPHNQNTFEAKDLELLISTATKDLENYDAERHEEFKRYEMLKEHERREYLKSLDQEKREKEEKRMQELKEKHRQHPKVNAPGSVDQLREVWEETDGLDPQEFNPKTFFKLHDTNEDGVLDEQELEALFTKELEKVYDPKNEEDDMMEMEEERLRMREHVMKNVDANKDRLVSLEEFLKSTEKKEFSNPKEWETLENKPVYTEEELQRFEAELRDKEEELKRRAETLLQEQELLRERGKALEAQRREYQQVTILPWRSLSYII
;
A
#
# COMPACT_ATOMS: atom_id res chain seq x y z
N MET A 1 -61.06 -21.99 -75.21
CA MET A 1 -59.61 -21.90 -74.99
C MET A 1 -59.18 -20.47 -75.19
N LYS A 2 -58.95 -19.72 -74.10
CA LYS A 2 -58.54 -18.31 -74.13
C LYS A 2 -57.21 -18.22 -73.40
N TRP A 3 -56.15 -17.92 -74.14
CA TRP A 3 -54.85 -17.55 -73.61
C TRP A 3 -54.85 -16.02 -73.57
N ILE A 4 -54.68 -15.45 -72.38
CA ILE A 4 -54.41 -14.03 -72.20
C ILE A 4 -53.08 -13.94 -71.43
N SER A 5 -52.12 -13.34 -72.11
CA SER A 5 -50.78 -12.96 -71.67
C SER A 5 -50.80 -12.07 -70.43
N GLY A 6 -50.18 -12.53 -69.34
CA GLY A 6 -49.91 -11.76 -68.13
C GLY A 6 -48.43 -11.36 -68.06
N TRP A 7 -48.18 -10.05 -68.00
CA TRP A 7 -46.88 -9.44 -67.78
C TRP A 7 -46.40 -9.68 -66.34
N LEU A 8 -45.12 -10.04 -66.19
CA LEU A 8 -44.40 -10.13 -64.92
C LEU A 8 -44.05 -8.72 -64.42
N LEU A 9 -44.59 -8.32 -63.28
CA LEU A 9 -44.19 -7.15 -62.50
C LEU A 9 -43.46 -7.67 -61.24
N LEU A 10 -42.15 -7.46 -61.19
CA LEU A 10 -41.30 -7.73 -60.01
C LEU A 10 -41.59 -6.68 -58.94
N LEU A 11 -42.15 -7.10 -57.81
CA LEU A 11 -42.33 -6.30 -56.61
C LEU A 11 -41.33 -6.79 -55.55
N SER A 12 -40.29 -5.99 -55.33
CA SER A 12 -39.29 -6.17 -54.27
C SER A 12 -39.92 -5.84 -52.91
N ILE A 13 -40.04 -6.83 -52.02
CA ILE A 13 -40.46 -6.63 -50.63
C ILE A 13 -39.20 -6.53 -49.77
N SER A 14 -38.90 -5.32 -49.31
CA SER A 14 -37.92 -5.05 -48.26
C SER A 14 -38.59 -5.30 -46.91
N VAL A 15 -38.06 -6.22 -46.11
CA VAL A 15 -38.47 -6.42 -44.72
C VAL A 15 -37.63 -5.50 -43.84
N GLU A 16 -38.23 -4.40 -43.39
CA GLU A 16 -37.71 -3.62 -42.26
C GLU A 16 -38.19 -4.27 -40.96
N VAL A 17 -37.26 -4.72 -40.13
CA VAL A 17 -37.54 -5.19 -38.78
C VAL A 17 -37.63 -3.97 -37.86
N TRP A 18 -38.83 -3.67 -37.38
CA TRP A 18 -39.07 -2.70 -36.31
C TRP A 18 -38.73 -3.35 -34.96
N SER A 19 -37.59 -2.98 -34.37
CA SER A 19 -37.33 -3.20 -32.94
C SER A 19 -37.80 -1.97 -32.15
N VAL A 20 -38.55 -2.21 -31.08
CA VAL A 20 -39.03 -1.20 -30.12
C VAL A 20 -37.82 -0.42 -29.54
N PRO A 21 -37.89 0.92 -29.41
CA PRO A 21 -36.80 1.70 -28.84
C PRO A 21 -36.72 1.43 -27.33
N ILE A 22 -35.60 0.85 -26.88
CA ILE A 22 -35.26 0.83 -25.46
C ILE A 22 -34.75 2.22 -25.09
N ASP A 23 -35.47 2.86 -24.18
CA ASP A 23 -35.16 4.17 -23.61
C ASP A 23 -33.77 4.15 -22.96
N ARG A 24 -32.87 5.00 -23.45
CA ARG A 24 -31.55 5.24 -22.88
C ARG A 24 -31.68 6.43 -21.92
N ASN A 25 -32.11 6.17 -20.70
CA ASN A 25 -31.88 7.07 -19.59
C ASN A 25 -30.91 6.41 -18.59
N ALA A 26 -29.77 7.08 -18.46
CA ALA A 26 -28.62 6.82 -17.61
C ALA A 26 -28.90 6.05 -16.31
N ALA A 27 -28.54 4.76 -16.31
CA ALA A 27 -27.86 4.18 -15.17
C ALA A 27 -26.36 4.24 -15.50
N GLN A 28 -25.64 5.14 -14.83
CA GLN A 28 -24.19 5.04 -14.75
C GLN A 28 -23.88 3.65 -14.20
N GLN A 29 -23.41 2.77 -15.07
CA GLN A 29 -22.60 1.64 -14.63
C GLN A 29 -21.34 2.27 -14.04
N VAL A 30 -21.38 2.52 -12.73
CA VAL A 30 -20.17 2.61 -11.93
C VAL A 30 -19.34 1.38 -12.32
N PRO A 31 -18.07 1.53 -12.69
CA PRO A 31 -17.22 0.37 -12.89
C PRO A 31 -17.40 -0.51 -11.66
N LYS A 32 -17.79 -1.77 -11.85
CA LYS A 32 -17.52 -2.77 -10.82
C LYS A 32 -16.02 -2.70 -10.64
N GLU A 33 -15.57 -2.03 -9.60
CA GLU A 33 -14.28 -2.33 -9.01
C GLU A 33 -14.25 -3.84 -8.92
N GLU A 34 -13.25 -4.44 -9.56
CA GLU A 34 -12.87 -5.79 -9.20
C GLU A 34 -12.75 -5.76 -7.69
N VAL A 35 -13.64 -6.48 -7.01
CA VAL A 35 -13.51 -6.77 -5.59
C VAL A 35 -12.08 -7.30 -5.49
N GLN A 36 -11.18 -6.49 -4.95
CA GLN A 36 -9.91 -7.01 -4.47
C GLN A 36 -10.36 -8.13 -3.54
N GLU A 37 -9.97 -9.37 -3.84
CA GLU A 37 -10.15 -10.42 -2.86
C GLU A 37 -9.53 -9.88 -1.56
N GLU A 38 -10.39 -9.60 -0.57
CA GLU A 38 -10.03 -9.19 0.79
C GLU A 38 -9.34 -10.40 1.42
N ASN A 39 -8.14 -10.69 0.94
CA ASN A 39 -7.26 -11.73 1.44
C ASN A 39 -6.28 -11.04 2.37
N MET A 40 -6.21 -11.48 3.64
CA MET A 40 -5.21 -11.13 4.67
C MET A 40 -3.97 -10.43 4.08
N ASP A 41 -4.00 -9.10 3.99
CA ASP A 41 -2.84 -8.32 3.57
C ASP A 41 -2.07 -7.98 4.84
N THR A 42 -0.91 -8.61 5.01
CA THR A 42 -0.06 -8.39 6.18
C THR A 42 0.59 -6.99 6.21
N GLY A 43 0.37 -6.16 5.18
CA GLY A 43 0.93 -4.82 5.06
C GLY A 43 2.38 -4.80 4.56
N LEU A 44 2.99 -5.97 4.32
CA LEU A 44 4.35 -6.10 3.79
C LEU A 44 4.36 -5.89 2.27
N TYR A 45 5.34 -5.16 1.73
CA TYR A 45 5.44 -4.91 0.27
C TYR A 45 5.76 -6.17 -0.59
N TYR A 46 6.08 -7.29 0.07
CA TYR A 46 6.29 -8.62 -0.49
C TYR A 46 5.30 -9.66 0.03
N ASP A 47 4.24 -9.22 0.71
CA ASP A 47 3.18 -10.05 1.29
C ASP A 47 2.63 -11.07 0.27
N ARG A 48 2.33 -10.62 -0.96
CA ARG A 48 1.88 -11.51 -2.04
C ARG A 48 2.86 -12.66 -2.29
N TYR A 49 4.15 -12.38 -2.34
CA TYR A 49 5.17 -13.41 -2.57
C TYR A 49 5.26 -14.37 -1.38
N LEU A 50 5.16 -13.86 -0.15
CA LEU A 50 5.10 -14.67 1.06
C LEU A 50 3.92 -15.64 1.02
N ARG A 51 2.71 -15.14 0.70
CA ARG A 51 1.48 -15.95 0.60
C ARG A 51 1.55 -16.99 -0.50
N GLU A 52 1.95 -16.62 -1.72
CA GLU A 52 2.09 -17.56 -2.83
C GLU A 52 3.11 -18.68 -2.50
N VAL A 53 4.20 -18.36 -1.79
CA VAL A 53 5.17 -19.37 -1.34
C VAL A 53 4.55 -20.31 -0.31
N ILE A 54 3.84 -19.79 0.69
CA ILE A 54 3.16 -20.60 1.72
C ILE A 54 2.10 -21.51 1.08
N GLU A 55 1.25 -20.97 0.21
CA GLU A 55 0.20 -21.73 -0.49
C GLU A 55 0.80 -22.92 -1.27
N VAL A 56 1.87 -22.67 -2.01
CA VAL A 56 2.60 -23.71 -2.76
C VAL A 56 3.20 -24.76 -1.82
N LEU A 57 3.81 -24.34 -0.71
CA LEU A 57 4.38 -25.25 0.29
C LEU A 57 3.30 -26.11 0.95
N GLU A 58 2.14 -25.54 1.24
CA GLU A 58 1.01 -26.26 1.82
C GLU A 58 0.46 -27.33 0.87
N THR A 59 0.65 -27.24 -0.44
CA THR A 59 0.22 -28.31 -1.35
C THR A 59 0.95 -29.65 -1.10
N ASP A 60 2.13 -29.62 -0.45
CA ASP A 60 2.87 -30.82 -0.05
C ASP A 60 2.39 -31.34 1.32
N PRO A 61 1.84 -32.56 1.43
CA PRO A 61 1.27 -33.06 2.68
C PRO A 61 2.28 -33.17 3.82
N HIS A 62 3.54 -33.53 3.51
CA HIS A 62 4.59 -33.66 4.52
C HIS A 62 4.97 -32.28 5.05
N PHE A 63 5.17 -31.31 4.16
CA PHE A 63 5.51 -29.95 4.56
C PHE A 63 4.36 -29.28 5.34
N ARG A 64 3.10 -29.49 4.92
CA ARG A 64 1.92 -28.98 5.62
C ARG A 64 1.85 -29.47 7.07
N GLU A 65 2.08 -30.76 7.30
CA GLU A 65 2.09 -31.31 8.67
C GLU A 65 3.19 -30.66 9.52
N LYS A 66 4.37 -30.44 8.94
CA LYS A 66 5.48 -29.73 9.61
C LYS A 66 5.12 -28.28 9.92
N LEU A 67 4.47 -27.58 8.98
CA LEU A 67 4.03 -26.20 9.18
C LEU A 67 3.01 -26.10 10.33
N GLN A 68 2.03 -27.01 10.38
CA GLN A 68 0.97 -27.01 11.42
C GLN A 68 1.47 -27.42 12.81
N THR A 69 2.55 -28.20 12.89
CA THR A 69 3.08 -28.71 14.16
C THR A 69 4.31 -27.95 14.66
N ALA A 70 4.90 -27.10 13.82
CA ALA A 70 6.05 -26.28 14.19
C ALA A 70 5.63 -25.22 15.22
N ASN A 71 6.45 -25.05 16.26
CA ASN A 71 6.32 -23.92 17.15
C ASN A 71 6.94 -22.67 16.52
N THR A 72 6.58 -21.49 17.03
CA THR A 72 7.07 -20.19 16.55
C THR A 72 8.60 -20.11 16.57
N GLU A 73 9.26 -20.67 17.58
CA GLU A 73 10.73 -20.69 17.70
C GLU A 73 11.40 -21.54 16.60
N ASP A 74 10.80 -22.67 16.21
CA ASP A 74 11.27 -23.58 15.17
C ASP A 74 11.09 -22.99 13.76
N ILE A 75 10.08 -22.14 13.59
CA ILE A 75 9.88 -21.34 12.38
C ILE A 75 10.97 -20.26 12.31
N LYS A 76 11.20 -19.52 13.40
CA LYS A 76 12.20 -18.45 13.49
C LYS A 76 13.65 -18.92 13.36
N ASN A 77 13.97 -20.12 13.86
CA ASN A 77 15.34 -20.63 13.90
C ASN A 77 15.77 -21.40 12.63
N GLY A 78 14.96 -21.38 11.57
CA GLY A 78 15.28 -21.97 10.27
C GLY A 78 15.24 -23.51 10.23
N ARG A 79 14.65 -24.18 11.24
CA ARG A 79 14.44 -25.64 11.20
C ARG A 79 13.46 -26.05 10.12
N LEU A 80 12.36 -25.30 9.98
CA LEU A 80 11.35 -25.56 8.96
C LEU A 80 11.94 -25.51 7.54
N SER A 81 12.87 -24.58 7.30
CA SER A 81 13.51 -24.41 5.99
C SER A 81 14.28 -25.64 5.50
N LYS A 82 14.76 -26.50 6.41
CA LYS A 82 15.48 -27.74 6.06
C LYS A 82 14.54 -28.83 5.53
N GLU A 83 13.26 -28.77 5.86
CA GLU A 83 12.26 -29.72 5.36
C GLU A 83 11.97 -29.51 3.86
N LEU A 84 12.41 -28.37 3.29
CA LEU A 84 12.27 -28.05 1.88
C LEU A 84 12.99 -29.06 0.95
N ASP A 85 14.02 -29.74 1.44
CA ASP A 85 14.73 -30.78 0.68
C ASP A 85 13.91 -32.06 0.50
N LEU A 86 12.88 -32.25 1.33
CA LEU A 86 11.99 -33.43 1.30
C LEU A 86 10.71 -33.19 0.49
N VAL A 87 10.49 -31.95 0.06
CA VAL A 87 9.32 -31.53 -0.70
C VAL A 87 9.37 -32.09 -2.13
N SER A 88 8.20 -32.40 -2.69
CA SER A 88 8.11 -32.94 -4.04
C SER A 88 8.71 -32.03 -5.12
N HIS A 89 9.22 -32.64 -6.20
CA HIS A 89 9.83 -31.88 -7.32
C HIS A 89 8.88 -30.86 -7.95
N HIS A 90 7.58 -31.17 -8.04
CA HIS A 90 6.61 -30.23 -8.62
C HIS A 90 6.51 -28.94 -7.79
N VAL A 91 6.47 -29.07 -6.47
CA VAL A 91 6.43 -27.93 -5.54
C VAL A 91 7.74 -27.14 -5.62
N ARG A 92 8.90 -27.81 -5.62
CA ARG A 92 10.21 -27.15 -5.85
C ARG A 92 10.23 -26.35 -7.16
N THR A 93 9.72 -26.92 -8.25
CA THR A 93 9.66 -26.23 -9.57
C THR A 93 8.79 -24.97 -9.49
N ARG A 94 7.66 -25.05 -8.77
CA ARG A 94 6.74 -23.93 -8.58
C ARG A 94 7.38 -22.80 -7.75
N LEU A 95 8.09 -23.15 -6.66
CA LEU A 95 8.80 -22.20 -5.83
C LEU A 95 9.93 -21.49 -6.59
N ASP A 96 10.65 -22.22 -7.45
CA ASP A 96 11.65 -21.63 -8.34
C ASP A 96 11.02 -20.59 -9.30
N GLU A 97 9.81 -20.86 -9.80
CA GLU A 97 9.07 -19.93 -10.65
C GLU A 97 8.65 -18.68 -9.88
N LEU A 98 8.09 -18.82 -8.69
CA LEU A 98 7.72 -17.70 -7.82
C LEU A 98 8.92 -16.81 -7.50
N LYS A 99 10.06 -17.40 -7.14
CA LYS A 99 11.28 -16.63 -6.87
C LYS A 99 11.74 -15.83 -8.10
N ARG A 100 11.70 -16.43 -9.30
CA ARG A 100 12.06 -15.73 -10.54
C ARG A 100 11.12 -14.57 -10.84
N GLN A 101 9.82 -14.74 -10.56
CA GLN A 101 8.82 -13.69 -10.71
C GLN A 101 9.10 -12.54 -9.74
N GLU A 102 9.35 -12.84 -8.46
CA GLU A 102 9.66 -11.82 -7.45
C GLU A 102 10.95 -11.07 -7.77
N VAL A 103 12.04 -11.78 -8.11
CA VAL A 103 13.29 -11.13 -8.54
C VAL A 103 13.06 -10.23 -9.76
N SER A 104 12.20 -10.63 -10.69
CA SER A 104 11.85 -9.80 -11.86
C SER A 104 11.08 -8.55 -11.44
N ARG A 105 10.12 -8.66 -10.51
CA ARG A 105 9.40 -7.53 -9.94
C ARG A 105 10.35 -6.55 -9.25
N LEU A 106 11.23 -7.05 -8.39
CA LEU A 106 12.22 -6.23 -7.68
C LEU A 106 13.19 -5.51 -8.64
N ARG A 107 13.60 -6.16 -9.72
CA ARG A 107 14.39 -5.52 -10.78
C ARG A 107 13.64 -4.41 -11.48
N MET A 108 12.33 -4.56 -11.73
CA MET A 108 11.52 -3.47 -12.29
C MET A 108 11.41 -2.30 -11.32
N LEU A 109 11.21 -2.55 -10.03
CA LEU A 109 11.18 -1.49 -9.00
C LEU A 109 12.51 -0.74 -8.92
N LEU A 110 13.63 -1.48 -8.92
CA LEU A 110 14.96 -0.89 -8.99
C LEU A 110 15.16 -0.07 -10.26
N LYS A 111 14.72 -0.58 -11.41
CA LYS A 111 14.79 0.13 -12.68
C LYS A 111 13.97 1.43 -12.63
N ALA A 112 12.74 1.40 -12.12
CA ALA A 112 11.93 2.60 -11.97
C ALA A 112 12.60 3.63 -11.04
N LYS A 113 13.19 3.17 -9.91
CA LYS A 113 13.96 4.02 -8.99
C LYS A 113 15.20 4.64 -9.64
N LEU A 114 15.88 3.90 -10.52
CA LEU A 114 17.05 4.37 -11.28
C LEU A 114 16.66 5.26 -12.47
N ASP A 115 15.54 5.01 -13.13
CA ASP A 115 15.06 5.87 -14.22
C ASP A 115 14.66 7.27 -13.69
N ILE A 116 14.26 7.37 -12.42
CA ILE A 116 14.12 8.64 -11.67
C ILE A 116 15.49 9.25 -11.34
N HIS A 117 16.46 8.42 -10.98
CA HIS A 117 17.83 8.82 -10.66
C HIS A 117 18.79 8.46 -11.80
N PHE A 118 18.77 9.20 -12.91
CA PHE A 118 19.69 9.04 -14.04
C PHE A 118 21.17 8.93 -13.59
N TYR A 119 21.64 7.72 -13.31
CA TYR A 119 23.02 7.37 -12.98
C TYR A 119 23.36 5.98 -13.55
N GLN A 120 24.66 5.81 -13.79
CA GLN A 120 25.35 4.74 -14.53
C GLN A 120 24.96 3.30 -14.16
N SER A 121 25.36 2.36 -15.04
CA SER A 121 25.21 0.91 -14.91
C SER A 121 25.68 0.37 -13.55
N MET A 122 24.83 0.45 -12.53
CA MET A 122 25.00 -0.27 -11.28
C MET A 122 24.68 -1.74 -11.52
N ASP A 123 25.47 -2.60 -10.91
CA ASP A 123 25.22 -4.04 -10.93
C ASP A 123 23.88 -4.33 -10.23
N HIS A 124 22.88 -4.77 -10.99
CA HIS A 124 21.56 -5.12 -10.46
C HIS A 124 21.65 -6.19 -9.37
N ALA A 125 22.64 -7.09 -9.41
CA ALA A 125 22.83 -8.08 -8.35
C ALA A 125 23.26 -7.44 -7.02
N SER A 126 24.05 -6.37 -7.08
CA SER A 126 24.46 -5.62 -5.90
C SER A 126 23.31 -4.80 -5.30
N LEU A 127 22.39 -4.30 -6.12
CA LEU A 127 21.20 -3.58 -5.69
C LEU A 127 20.15 -4.49 -5.03
N LEU A 128 20.04 -5.74 -5.49
CA LEU A 128 19.12 -6.71 -4.88
C LEU A 128 19.45 -7.02 -3.41
N LYS A 129 20.68 -6.74 -2.95
CA LYS A 129 21.08 -6.90 -1.55
C LYS A 129 20.30 -6.03 -0.56
N GLN A 130 19.59 -5.01 -1.04
CA GLN A 130 18.74 -4.17 -0.20
C GLN A 130 17.43 -4.88 0.21
N PHE A 131 17.08 -5.98 -0.48
CA PHE A 131 15.88 -6.77 -0.19
C PHE A 131 16.30 -7.96 0.68
N GLU A 132 15.92 -7.92 1.95
CA GLU A 132 16.38 -8.89 2.96
C GLU A 132 15.68 -10.26 2.84
N HIS A 133 14.51 -10.32 2.21
CA HIS A 133 13.65 -11.52 2.14
C HIS A 133 14.07 -12.57 1.08
N LEU A 134 15.20 -12.38 0.40
CA LEU A 134 15.69 -13.27 -0.67
C LEU A 134 17.20 -13.43 -0.61
N ASP A 135 17.73 -14.58 -1.06
CA ASP A 135 19.18 -14.73 -1.19
C ASP A 135 19.73 -13.98 -2.42
N PRO A 136 20.54 -12.92 -2.27
CA PRO A 136 21.07 -12.17 -3.42
C PRO A 136 22.08 -12.98 -4.25
N HIS A 137 22.65 -14.05 -3.67
CA HIS A 137 23.65 -14.89 -4.33
C HIS A 137 23.05 -15.96 -5.26
N ASN A 138 21.77 -16.26 -5.11
CA ASN A 138 21.05 -17.23 -5.94
C ASN A 138 19.74 -16.61 -6.39
N GLN A 139 19.56 -16.36 -7.68
CA GLN A 139 18.38 -15.64 -8.19
C GLN A 139 17.37 -16.53 -8.90
N ASN A 140 17.70 -17.81 -9.13
CA ASN A 140 16.96 -18.65 -10.06
C ASN A 140 16.29 -19.87 -9.41
N THR A 141 16.82 -20.36 -8.28
CA THR A 141 16.23 -21.49 -7.54
C THR A 141 15.89 -21.07 -6.11
N PHE A 142 14.75 -21.54 -5.60
CA PHE A 142 14.27 -21.29 -4.25
C PHE A 142 14.81 -22.39 -3.32
N GLU A 143 15.74 -22.02 -2.44
CA GLU A 143 16.41 -22.94 -1.53
C GLU A 143 15.99 -22.71 -0.07
N ALA A 144 16.43 -23.59 0.83
CA ALA A 144 16.15 -23.48 2.26
C ALA A 144 16.52 -22.10 2.81
N LYS A 145 17.62 -21.51 2.34
CA LYS A 145 18.04 -20.17 2.74
C LYS A 145 17.05 -19.07 2.34
N ASP A 146 16.38 -19.20 1.19
CA ASP A 146 15.35 -18.24 0.78
C ASP A 146 14.14 -18.32 1.68
N LEU A 147 13.70 -19.53 2.04
CA LEU A 147 12.60 -19.71 2.97
C LEU A 147 12.94 -19.19 4.37
N GLU A 148 14.18 -19.43 4.84
CA GLU A 148 14.69 -18.88 6.10
C GLU A 148 14.71 -17.35 6.09
N LEU A 149 15.24 -16.73 5.04
CA LEU A 149 15.24 -15.27 4.88
C LEU A 149 13.81 -14.72 4.80
N LEU A 150 12.96 -15.30 3.96
CA LEU A 150 11.57 -14.87 3.81
C LEU A 150 10.80 -14.90 5.13
N ILE A 151 10.89 -16.00 5.89
CA ILE A 151 10.23 -16.14 7.19
C ILE A 151 10.84 -15.19 8.22
N SER A 152 12.17 -15.11 8.31
CA SER A 152 12.84 -14.27 9.31
C SER A 152 12.63 -12.79 9.06
N THR A 153 12.68 -12.34 7.80
CA THR A 153 12.36 -10.97 7.40
C THR A 153 10.89 -10.67 7.61
N ALA A 154 9.96 -11.56 7.20
CA ALA A 154 8.53 -11.36 7.47
C ALA A 154 8.25 -11.25 8.98
N THR A 155 8.87 -12.12 9.80
CA THR A 155 8.72 -12.07 11.26
C THR A 155 9.23 -10.74 11.82
N LYS A 156 10.44 -10.32 11.42
CA LYS A 156 11.06 -9.07 11.88
C LYS A 156 10.23 -7.86 11.44
N ASP A 157 9.82 -7.81 10.18
CA ASP A 157 9.09 -6.68 9.62
C ASP A 157 7.70 -6.59 10.25
N LEU A 158 7.02 -7.73 10.48
CA LEU A 158 5.74 -7.75 11.19
C LEU A 158 5.86 -7.35 12.66
N GLU A 159 6.92 -7.77 13.36
CA GLU A 159 7.18 -7.36 14.74
C GLU A 159 7.47 -5.86 14.87
N ASN A 160 8.02 -5.23 13.83
CA ASN A 160 8.36 -3.81 13.82
C ASN A 160 7.38 -2.94 13.02
N TYR A 161 6.38 -3.54 12.35
CA TYR A 161 5.49 -2.85 11.42
C TYR A 161 4.84 -1.63 12.05
N ASP A 162 4.21 -1.83 13.21
CA ASP A 162 3.53 -0.77 13.94
C ASP A 162 4.51 0.32 14.37
N ALA A 163 5.69 -0.06 14.86
CA ALA A 163 6.72 0.89 15.28
C ALA A 163 7.27 1.72 14.10
N GLU A 164 7.45 1.12 12.94
CA GLU A 164 7.87 1.83 11.73
C GLU A 164 6.77 2.80 11.26
N ARG A 165 5.50 2.39 11.29
CA ARG A 165 4.36 3.25 11.00
C ARG A 165 4.29 4.46 11.94
N HIS A 166 4.47 4.25 13.25
CA HIS A 166 4.56 5.33 14.24
C HIS A 166 5.67 6.35 13.92
N GLU A 167 6.84 5.86 13.50
CA GLU A 167 7.96 6.72 13.12
C GLU A 167 7.71 7.46 11.81
N GLU A 168 7.03 6.84 10.83
CA GLU A 168 6.58 7.51 9.60
C GLU A 168 5.57 8.62 9.90
N PHE A 169 4.55 8.33 10.72
CA PHE A 169 3.56 9.32 11.14
C PHE A 169 4.21 10.47 11.92
N LYS A 170 5.17 10.16 12.80
CA LYS A 170 5.95 11.18 13.50
C LYS A 170 6.73 12.09 12.53
N ARG A 171 7.35 11.53 11.49
CA ARG A 171 8.03 12.31 10.44
C ARG A 171 7.04 13.16 9.64
N TYR A 172 5.85 12.63 9.36
CA TYR A 172 4.77 13.36 8.69
C TYR A 172 4.35 14.60 9.51
N GLU A 173 4.08 14.42 10.80
CA GLU A 173 3.70 15.52 11.70
C GLU A 173 4.82 16.57 11.85
N MET A 174 6.08 16.13 11.92
CA MET A 174 7.23 17.06 11.93
C MET A 174 7.35 17.84 10.61
N LEU A 175 7.10 17.20 9.46
CA LEU A 175 7.14 17.86 8.14
C LEU A 175 6.02 18.89 8.01
N LYS A 176 4.80 18.54 8.40
CA LYS A 176 3.64 19.44 8.42
C LYS A 176 3.89 20.67 9.28
N GLU A 177 4.46 20.50 10.47
CA GLU A 177 4.85 21.62 11.33
C GLU A 177 5.99 22.46 10.74
N HIS A 178 6.99 21.83 10.12
CA HIS A 178 8.08 22.53 9.44
C HIS A 178 7.54 23.42 8.30
N GLU A 179 6.70 22.87 7.43
CA GLU A 179 6.06 23.61 6.34
C GLU A 179 5.20 24.75 6.88
N ARG A 180 4.46 24.53 7.97
CA ARG A 180 3.72 25.58 8.66
C ARG A 180 4.63 26.72 9.13
N ARG A 181 5.77 26.40 9.75
CA ARG A 181 6.75 27.39 10.22
C ARG A 181 7.35 28.19 9.06
N GLU A 182 7.75 27.52 7.98
CA GLU A 182 8.29 28.19 6.78
C GLU A 182 7.25 29.06 6.09
N TYR A 183 6.00 28.58 5.99
CA TYR A 183 4.89 29.37 5.45
C TYR A 183 4.66 30.65 6.26
N LEU A 184 4.56 30.55 7.59
CA LEU A 184 4.38 31.72 8.46
C LEU A 184 5.56 32.69 8.39
N LYS A 185 6.80 32.20 8.26
CA LYS A 185 7.99 33.05 8.05
C LYS A 185 7.91 33.83 6.74
N SER A 186 7.32 33.25 5.69
CA SER A 186 7.18 33.91 4.38
C SER A 186 6.14 35.05 4.36
N LEU A 187 5.25 35.11 5.36
CA LEU A 187 4.17 36.09 5.45
C LEU A 187 4.57 37.38 6.17
N ASP A 188 3.94 38.48 5.76
CA ASP A 188 3.96 39.77 6.48
C ASP A 188 3.25 39.66 7.84
N GLN A 189 3.55 40.55 8.79
CA GLN A 189 3.03 40.48 10.17
C GLN A 189 1.51 40.36 10.26
N GLU A 190 0.76 41.22 9.55
CA GLU A 190 -0.72 41.21 9.59
C GLU A 190 -1.31 39.90 9.05
N LYS A 191 -0.72 39.35 7.97
CA LYS A 191 -1.15 38.08 7.39
C LYS A 191 -0.81 36.91 8.30
N ARG A 192 0.36 36.94 8.92
CA ARG A 192 0.82 35.91 9.87
C ARG A 192 -0.14 35.81 11.05
N GLU A 193 -0.49 36.93 11.69
CA GLU A 193 -1.44 36.94 12.81
C GLU A 193 -2.83 36.42 12.41
N LYS A 194 -3.31 36.79 11.22
CA LYS A 194 -4.58 36.28 10.70
C LYS A 194 -4.56 34.78 10.48
N GLU A 195 -3.47 34.26 9.91
CA GLU A 195 -3.33 32.84 9.62
C GLU A 195 -3.16 32.01 10.90
N GLU A 196 -2.36 32.48 11.86
CA GLU A 196 -2.24 31.85 13.19
C GLU A 196 -3.60 31.75 13.88
N LYS A 197 -4.41 32.81 13.79
CA LYS A 197 -5.77 32.78 14.33
C LYS A 197 -6.67 31.78 13.60
N ARG A 198 -6.62 31.72 12.26
CA ARG A 198 -7.37 30.73 11.48
C ARG A 198 -6.97 29.30 11.87
N MET A 199 -5.67 29.03 11.99
CA MET A 199 -5.16 27.71 12.40
C MET A 199 -5.63 27.33 13.80
N GLN A 200 -5.68 28.29 14.74
CA GLN A 200 -6.22 28.05 16.07
C GLN A 200 -7.73 27.77 16.04
N GLU A 201 -8.49 28.49 15.21
CA GLU A 201 -9.92 28.26 15.00
C GLU A 201 -10.19 26.87 14.41
N LEU A 202 -9.38 26.40 13.46
CA LEU A 202 -9.47 25.04 12.90
C LEU A 202 -9.15 23.97 13.94
N LYS A 203 -8.10 24.18 14.76
CA LYS A 203 -7.77 23.26 15.87
C LYS A 203 -8.91 23.16 16.88
N GLU A 204 -9.51 24.28 17.24
CA GLU A 204 -10.65 24.30 18.16
C GLU A 204 -11.91 23.69 17.54
N LYS A 205 -12.09 23.82 16.22
CA LYS A 205 -13.17 23.14 15.50
C LYS A 205 -12.99 21.62 15.53
N HIS A 206 -11.78 21.13 15.28
CA HIS A 206 -11.46 19.70 15.33
C HIS A 206 -11.69 19.10 16.74
N ARG A 207 -11.34 19.84 17.81
CA ARG A 207 -11.64 19.45 19.21
C ARG A 207 -13.12 19.19 19.49
N GLN A 208 -14.00 19.82 18.73
CA GLN A 208 -15.43 19.78 18.95
C GLN A 208 -16.03 18.58 18.23
N HIS A 209 -15.74 17.39 18.74
CA HIS A 209 -16.31 16.14 18.26
C HIS A 209 -17.18 15.46 19.34
N PRO A 210 -18.13 14.59 18.96
CA PRO A 210 -18.79 13.70 19.89
C PRO A 210 -17.78 12.83 20.65
N LYS A 211 -18.16 12.37 21.84
CA LYS A 211 -17.29 11.49 22.63
C LYS A 211 -16.99 10.20 21.85
N VAL A 212 -15.72 9.83 21.85
CA VAL A 212 -15.22 8.59 21.27
C VAL A 212 -15.20 7.51 22.36
N ASN A 213 -15.80 6.36 22.09
CA ASN A 213 -15.76 5.22 22.99
C ASN A 213 -14.39 4.55 22.96
N ALA A 214 -14.00 3.89 24.05
CA ALA A 214 -12.75 3.13 24.05
C ALA A 214 -12.86 1.91 23.11
N PRO A 215 -11.83 1.63 22.31
CA PRO A 215 -11.85 0.52 21.37
C PRO A 215 -11.94 -0.81 22.14
N GLY A 216 -12.85 -1.69 21.70
CA GLY A 216 -13.14 -2.97 22.35
C GLY A 216 -14.03 -2.87 23.60
N SER A 217 -14.57 -1.69 23.93
CA SER A 217 -15.50 -1.53 25.05
C SER A 217 -16.93 -1.92 24.68
N VAL A 218 -17.77 -2.21 25.69
CA VAL A 218 -19.17 -2.58 25.46
C VAL A 218 -19.96 -1.50 24.73
N ASP A 219 -19.65 -0.23 24.98
CA ASP A 219 -20.35 0.91 24.35
C ASP A 219 -20.00 0.98 22.86
N GLN A 220 -18.72 0.86 22.52
CA GLN A 220 -18.25 0.83 21.12
C GLN A 220 -18.84 -0.36 20.35
N LEU A 221 -18.79 -1.57 20.90
CA LEU A 221 -19.32 -2.76 20.20
C LEU A 221 -20.84 -2.72 20.03
N ARG A 222 -21.57 -2.15 21.00
CA ARG A 222 -23.02 -1.95 20.88
C ARG A 222 -23.38 -0.92 19.83
N GLU A 223 -22.58 0.13 19.70
CA GLU A 223 -22.78 1.14 18.66
C GLU A 223 -22.60 0.54 17.27
N VAL A 224 -21.54 -0.26 17.06
CA VAL A 224 -21.36 -1.02 15.81
C VAL A 224 -22.55 -1.96 15.55
N TRP A 225 -22.99 -2.69 16.57
CA TRP A 225 -24.15 -3.58 16.49
C TRP A 225 -25.46 -2.86 16.12
N GLU A 226 -25.67 -1.64 16.60
CA GLU A 226 -26.86 -0.84 16.28
C GLU A 226 -26.74 -0.19 14.91
N GLU A 227 -25.65 0.55 14.67
CA GLU A 227 -25.52 1.46 13.54
C GLU A 227 -25.02 0.77 12.27
N THR A 228 -24.09 -0.18 12.40
CA THR A 228 -23.52 -0.91 11.27
C THR A 228 -24.34 -2.16 10.97
N ASP A 229 -24.67 -2.95 11.98
CA ASP A 229 -25.38 -4.23 11.78
C ASP A 229 -26.91 -4.07 11.72
N GLY A 230 -27.44 -2.94 12.19
CA GLY A 230 -28.89 -2.68 12.20
C GLY A 230 -29.67 -3.55 13.18
N LEU A 231 -29.02 -4.02 14.25
CA LEU A 231 -29.59 -4.95 15.23
C LEU A 231 -30.01 -4.20 16.52
N ASP A 232 -30.95 -4.79 17.28
CA ASP A 232 -31.45 -4.17 18.51
C ASP A 232 -30.34 -4.10 19.58
N PRO A 233 -30.02 -2.92 20.13
CA PRO A 233 -29.01 -2.76 21.19
C PRO A 233 -29.30 -3.59 22.45
N GLN A 234 -30.57 -3.87 22.76
CA GLN A 234 -30.96 -4.66 23.92
C GLN A 234 -30.66 -6.14 23.76
N GLU A 235 -30.50 -6.61 22.52
CA GLU A 235 -30.20 -8.00 22.19
C GLU A 235 -28.70 -8.25 21.96
N PHE A 236 -27.84 -7.27 22.28
CA PHE A 236 -26.40 -7.38 22.10
C PHE A 236 -25.85 -8.67 22.72
N ASN A 237 -25.23 -9.49 21.87
CA ASN A 237 -24.62 -10.75 22.27
C ASN A 237 -23.18 -10.81 21.73
N PRO A 238 -22.15 -10.83 22.59
CA PRO A 238 -20.76 -10.84 22.16
C PRO A 238 -20.42 -11.99 21.21
N LYS A 239 -20.98 -13.19 21.42
CA LYS A 239 -20.70 -14.34 20.57
C LYS A 239 -21.30 -14.18 19.17
N THR A 240 -22.49 -13.60 19.08
CA THR A 240 -23.10 -13.30 17.77
C THR A 240 -22.36 -12.16 17.09
N PHE A 241 -21.99 -11.12 17.85
CA PHE A 241 -21.19 -10.00 17.35
C PHE A 241 -19.88 -10.47 16.73
N PHE A 242 -19.12 -11.33 17.41
CA PHE A 242 -17.89 -11.91 16.90
C PHE A 242 -18.10 -12.59 15.56
N LYS A 243 -19.10 -13.49 15.47
CA LYS A 243 -19.39 -14.24 14.24
C LYS A 243 -19.87 -13.38 13.08
N LEU A 244 -20.40 -12.20 13.36
CA LEU A 244 -20.88 -11.29 12.33
C LEU A 244 -19.72 -10.51 11.69
N HIS A 245 -18.63 -10.32 12.45
CA HIS A 245 -17.45 -9.56 12.05
C HIS A 245 -16.24 -10.43 11.72
N ASP A 246 -16.32 -11.73 11.98
CA ASP A 246 -15.52 -12.78 11.34
C ASP A 246 -16.07 -12.95 9.91
N THR A 247 -15.63 -12.05 9.03
CA THR A 247 -16.17 -11.86 7.68
C THR A 247 -15.79 -12.99 6.73
N ASN A 248 -14.63 -13.61 6.97
CA ASN A 248 -14.11 -14.70 6.17
C ASN A 248 -14.47 -16.11 6.72
N GLU A 249 -15.15 -16.17 7.87
CA GLU A 249 -15.58 -17.39 8.58
C GLU A 249 -14.43 -18.33 9.00
N ASP A 250 -13.24 -17.80 9.27
CA ASP A 250 -12.07 -18.60 9.69
C ASP A 250 -12.01 -18.85 11.21
N GLY A 251 -12.89 -18.22 11.98
CA GLY A 251 -13.04 -18.40 13.42
C GLY A 251 -12.13 -17.54 14.28
N VAL A 252 -11.39 -16.61 13.69
CA VAL A 252 -10.60 -15.58 14.36
C VAL A 252 -11.01 -14.19 13.84
N LEU A 253 -10.62 -13.13 14.55
CA LEU A 253 -10.67 -11.77 14.02
C LEU A 253 -9.24 -11.30 13.75
N ASP A 254 -8.96 -10.94 12.51
CA ASP A 254 -7.67 -10.38 12.14
C ASP A 254 -7.61 -8.86 12.39
N GLU A 255 -6.47 -8.25 12.06
CA GLU A 255 -6.26 -6.82 12.25
C GLU A 255 -7.22 -5.96 11.44
N GLN A 256 -7.53 -6.36 10.20
CA GLN A 256 -8.40 -5.59 9.31
C GLN A 256 -9.85 -5.66 9.79
N GLU A 257 -10.28 -6.83 10.23
CA GLU A 257 -11.61 -7.04 10.80
C GLU A 257 -11.79 -6.25 12.09
N LEU A 258 -10.77 -6.20 12.96
CA LEU A 258 -10.80 -5.35 14.15
C LEU A 258 -10.80 -3.86 13.80
N GLU A 259 -9.97 -3.44 12.85
CA GLU A 259 -9.89 -2.06 12.39
C GLU A 259 -11.19 -1.55 11.79
N ALA A 260 -11.93 -2.42 11.09
CA ALA A 260 -13.24 -2.10 10.55
C ALA A 260 -14.22 -1.66 11.65
N LEU A 261 -14.15 -2.28 12.85
CA LEU A 261 -14.99 -1.94 14.01
C LEU A 261 -14.77 -0.51 14.51
N PHE A 262 -13.61 0.09 14.26
CA PHE A 262 -13.28 1.43 14.74
C PHE A 262 -13.80 2.53 13.81
N THR A 263 -14.24 2.20 12.60
CA THR A 263 -14.63 3.19 11.58
C THR A 263 -15.69 4.15 12.10
N LYS A 264 -16.73 3.65 12.79
CA LYS A 264 -17.79 4.50 13.38
C LYS A 264 -17.29 5.46 14.44
N GLU A 265 -16.34 5.02 15.26
CA GLU A 265 -15.72 5.86 16.28
C GLU A 265 -14.84 6.95 15.67
N LEU A 266 -14.09 6.61 14.61
CA LEU A 266 -13.22 7.56 13.91
C LEU A 266 -14.01 8.59 13.11
N GLU A 267 -15.13 8.20 12.49
CA GLU A 267 -16.05 9.10 11.75
C GLU A 267 -16.65 10.21 12.64
N LYS A 268 -16.64 10.05 13.98
CA LYS A 268 -17.06 11.12 14.90
C LYS A 268 -16.06 12.28 14.93
N VAL A 269 -14.79 11.99 14.70
CA VAL A 269 -13.67 12.93 14.86
C VAL A 269 -13.16 13.43 13.51
N TYR A 270 -13.17 12.56 12.49
CA TYR A 270 -12.54 12.82 11.21
C TYR A 270 -13.54 12.71 10.06
N ASP A 271 -13.75 13.80 9.32
CA ASP A 271 -14.50 13.82 8.06
C ASP A 271 -13.58 14.31 6.91
N PRO A 272 -13.35 13.53 5.84
CA PRO A 272 -12.51 13.93 4.72
C PRO A 272 -12.99 15.20 3.97
N LYS A 273 -14.21 15.68 4.24
CA LYS A 273 -14.76 16.92 3.67
C LYS A 273 -14.39 18.16 4.48
N ASN A 274 -13.93 17.99 5.72
CA ASN A 274 -13.49 19.06 6.58
C ASN A 274 -12.00 19.37 6.35
N GLU A 275 -11.63 20.66 6.35
CA GLU A 275 -10.24 21.05 6.10
C GLU A 275 -9.35 20.90 7.34
N GLU A 276 -9.95 20.85 8.52
CA GLU A 276 -9.26 20.67 9.80
C GLU A 276 -8.99 19.21 10.14
N ASP A 277 -9.63 18.26 9.45
CA ASP A 277 -9.53 16.83 9.75
C ASP A 277 -8.46 16.18 8.86
N ASP A 278 -7.44 15.62 9.49
CA ASP A 278 -6.34 14.96 8.80
C ASP A 278 -6.57 13.45 8.70
N MET A 279 -6.68 12.94 7.47
CA MET A 279 -6.91 11.52 7.22
C MET A 279 -5.70 10.64 7.58
N MET A 280 -4.48 11.22 7.61
CA MET A 280 -3.31 10.51 8.11
C MET A 280 -3.37 10.35 9.63
N GLU A 281 -3.86 11.37 10.35
CA GLU A 281 -4.11 11.28 11.80
C GLU A 281 -5.22 10.26 12.11
N MET A 282 -6.28 10.22 11.29
CA MET A 282 -7.33 9.20 11.41
C MET A 282 -6.78 7.78 11.33
N GLU A 283 -5.89 7.52 10.35
CA GLU A 283 -5.31 6.19 10.16
C GLU A 283 -4.35 5.83 11.30
N GLU A 284 -3.55 6.77 11.77
CA GLU A 284 -2.73 6.58 12.97
C GLU A 284 -3.60 6.27 14.21
N GLU A 285 -4.72 6.95 14.38
CA GLU A 285 -5.65 6.69 15.48
C GLU A 285 -6.27 5.28 15.37
N ARG A 286 -6.59 4.83 14.15
CA ARG A 286 -7.04 3.46 13.86
C ARG A 286 -6.01 2.43 14.33
N LEU A 287 -4.73 2.62 14.00
CA LEU A 287 -3.64 1.74 14.43
C LEU A 287 -3.50 1.73 15.96
N ARG A 288 -3.56 2.90 16.61
CA ARG A 288 -3.53 3.01 18.08
C ARG A 288 -4.70 2.28 18.74
N MET A 289 -5.89 2.34 18.16
CA MET A 289 -7.06 1.60 18.63
C MET A 289 -6.85 0.09 18.50
N ARG A 290 -6.35 -0.38 17.34
CA ARG A 290 -6.03 -1.79 17.11
C ARG A 290 -5.00 -2.31 18.11
N GLU A 291 -3.88 -1.61 18.27
CA GLU A 291 -2.84 -1.98 19.24
C GLU A 291 -3.36 -2.06 20.66
N HIS A 292 -4.26 -1.13 21.04
CA HIS A 292 -4.90 -1.16 22.34
C HIS A 292 -5.73 -2.45 22.53
N VAL A 293 -6.53 -2.82 21.53
CA VAL A 293 -7.35 -4.03 21.57
C VAL A 293 -6.46 -5.27 21.60
N MET A 294 -5.52 -5.41 20.66
CA MET A 294 -4.60 -6.55 20.61
C MET A 294 -3.87 -6.75 21.93
N LYS A 295 -3.28 -5.69 22.49
CA LYS A 295 -2.56 -5.76 23.78
C LYS A 295 -3.44 -6.26 24.94
N ASN A 296 -4.74 -5.99 24.90
CA ASN A 296 -5.67 -6.33 25.97
C ASN A 296 -6.42 -7.63 25.73
N VAL A 297 -6.54 -8.10 24.50
CA VAL A 297 -7.39 -9.23 24.12
C VAL A 297 -6.56 -10.43 23.67
N ASP A 298 -5.64 -10.23 22.73
CA ASP A 298 -4.75 -11.25 22.19
C ASP A 298 -3.75 -11.71 23.28
N ALA A 299 -3.99 -12.92 23.80
CA ALA A 299 -3.25 -13.44 24.94
C ALA A 299 -2.02 -14.25 24.49
N ASN A 300 -2.09 -14.92 23.35
CA ASN A 300 -1.03 -15.75 22.82
C ASN A 300 -0.05 -14.97 21.90
N LYS A 301 -0.40 -13.72 21.53
CA LYS A 301 0.37 -12.79 20.71
C LYS A 301 0.58 -13.28 19.28
N ASP A 302 -0.42 -13.93 18.71
CA ASP A 302 -0.40 -14.36 17.31
C ASP A 302 -0.99 -13.33 16.33
N ARG A 303 -1.37 -12.14 16.83
CA ARG A 303 -2.01 -11.05 16.06
C ARG A 303 -3.38 -11.42 15.50
N LEU A 304 -4.02 -12.43 16.09
CA LEU A 304 -5.37 -12.84 15.78
C LEU A 304 -6.15 -12.86 17.10
N VAL A 305 -7.45 -12.58 17.04
CA VAL A 305 -8.31 -12.65 18.21
C VAL A 305 -9.26 -13.83 18.04
N SER A 306 -9.01 -14.90 18.79
CA SER A 306 -9.92 -16.04 18.82
C SER A 306 -11.23 -15.71 19.54
N LEU A 307 -12.30 -16.46 19.24
CA LEU A 307 -13.57 -16.34 19.96
C LEU A 307 -13.40 -16.49 21.48
N GLU A 308 -12.50 -17.37 21.93
CA GLU A 308 -12.25 -17.58 23.36
C GLU A 308 -11.63 -16.33 24.00
N GLU A 309 -10.62 -15.75 23.37
CA GLU A 309 -9.96 -14.52 23.84
C GLU A 309 -10.93 -13.35 23.85
N PHE A 310 -11.70 -13.20 22.78
CA PHE A 310 -12.73 -12.17 22.67
C PHE A 310 -13.74 -12.28 23.82
N LEU A 311 -14.35 -13.44 24.02
CA LEU A 311 -15.34 -13.64 25.09
C LEU A 311 -14.73 -13.39 26.47
N LYS A 312 -13.50 -13.87 26.70
CA LYS A 312 -12.79 -13.64 27.96
C LYS A 312 -12.48 -12.16 28.19
N SER A 313 -12.28 -11.38 27.14
CA SER A 313 -12.09 -9.93 27.25
C SER A 313 -13.36 -9.23 27.74
N THR A 314 -14.55 -9.72 27.35
CA THR A 314 -15.83 -9.14 27.79
C THR A 314 -16.12 -9.33 29.28
N GLU A 315 -15.44 -10.27 29.94
CA GLU A 315 -15.54 -10.49 31.39
C GLU A 315 -14.67 -9.53 32.21
N LYS A 316 -13.76 -8.80 31.55
CA LYS A 316 -12.84 -7.86 32.22
C LYS A 316 -13.57 -6.58 32.63
N LYS A 317 -13.07 -5.89 33.65
CA LYS A 317 -13.70 -4.65 34.15
C LYS A 317 -13.60 -3.51 33.13
N GLU A 318 -12.51 -3.51 32.38
CA GLU A 318 -12.17 -2.57 31.32
C GLU A 318 -13.21 -2.60 30.19
N PHE A 319 -13.89 -3.74 29.98
CA PHE A 319 -14.96 -3.87 28.99
C PHE A 319 -16.20 -3.03 29.33
N SER A 320 -16.65 -3.09 30.59
CA SER A 320 -17.85 -2.38 31.05
C SER A 320 -17.59 -0.99 31.61
N ASN A 321 -16.36 -0.72 32.06
CA ASN A 321 -15.97 0.58 32.60
C ASN A 321 -14.62 1.00 32.00
N PRO A 322 -14.59 1.30 30.69
CA PRO A 322 -13.36 1.71 30.05
C PRO A 322 -12.91 3.08 30.57
N LYS A 323 -11.60 3.33 30.51
CA LYS A 323 -11.10 4.70 30.53
C LYS A 323 -11.51 5.39 29.24
N GLU A 324 -11.80 6.68 29.31
CA GLU A 324 -12.09 7.47 28.12
C GLU A 324 -10.91 7.42 27.14
N TRP A 325 -11.23 7.32 25.84
CA TRP A 325 -10.22 7.29 24.80
C TRP A 325 -9.70 8.71 24.55
N GLU A 326 -8.39 8.88 24.70
CA GLU A 326 -7.72 10.13 24.40
C GLU A 326 -7.18 10.10 22.97
N THR A 327 -7.77 10.93 22.11
CA THR A 327 -7.35 11.14 20.71
C THR A 327 -5.95 11.75 20.62
N LEU A 328 -5.30 11.58 19.47
CA LEU A 328 -3.95 12.04 19.14
C LEU A 328 -3.74 13.52 19.45
N GLU A 329 -4.78 14.34 19.28
CA GLU A 329 -4.70 15.78 19.49
C GLU A 329 -4.16 16.17 20.88
N ASN A 330 -4.44 15.36 21.89
CA ASN A 330 -4.04 15.61 23.27
C ASN A 330 -2.61 15.16 23.59
N LYS A 331 -1.90 14.54 22.63
CA LYS A 331 -0.56 13.96 22.84
C LYS A 331 0.43 14.46 21.78
N PRO A 332 1.49 15.19 22.19
CA PRO A 332 2.54 15.54 21.25
C PRO A 332 3.26 14.28 20.76
N VAL A 333 3.30 14.09 19.45
CA VAL A 333 3.94 12.94 18.76
C VAL A 333 5.46 13.07 18.73
N TYR A 334 5.97 14.29 18.79
CA TYR A 334 7.39 14.63 18.77
C TYR A 334 7.74 15.75 19.76
N THR A 335 9.02 15.85 20.10
CA THR A 335 9.61 16.91 20.90
C THR A 335 10.18 18.03 20.02
N GLU A 336 10.34 19.24 20.58
CA GLU A 336 10.95 20.36 19.86
C GLU A 336 12.40 20.04 19.44
N GLU A 337 13.14 19.29 20.26
CA GLU A 337 14.49 18.83 19.92
C GLU A 337 14.51 17.87 18.73
N GLU A 338 13.52 16.98 18.61
CA GLU A 338 13.37 16.09 17.46
C GLU A 338 13.02 16.86 16.19
N LEU A 339 12.09 17.83 16.29
CA LEU A 339 11.75 18.69 15.17
C LEU A 339 12.97 19.47 14.67
N GLN A 340 13.76 20.07 15.57
CA GLN A 340 14.97 20.80 15.16
C GLN A 340 16.01 19.93 14.45
N ARG A 341 16.18 18.67 14.90
CA ARG A 341 17.04 17.70 14.22
C ARG A 341 16.50 17.34 12.85
N PHE A 342 15.20 17.12 12.75
CA PHE A 342 14.53 16.82 11.49
C PHE A 342 14.64 17.98 10.49
N GLU A 343 14.42 19.23 10.92
CA GLU A 343 14.61 20.42 10.08
C GLU A 343 16.07 20.58 9.64
N ALA A 344 17.05 20.19 10.46
CA ALA A 344 18.46 20.17 10.06
C ALA A 344 18.72 19.11 8.98
N GLU A 345 18.17 17.91 9.14
CA GLU A 345 18.26 16.85 8.13
C GLU A 345 17.61 17.29 6.79
N LEU A 346 16.46 17.98 6.84
CA LEU A 346 15.80 18.52 5.65
C LEU A 346 16.69 19.54 4.92
N ARG A 347 17.28 20.50 5.65
CA ARG A 347 18.19 21.49 5.05
C ARG A 347 19.41 20.83 4.40
N ASP A 348 20.01 19.85 5.06
CA ASP A 348 21.17 19.12 4.52
C ASP A 348 20.79 18.39 3.22
N LYS A 349 19.61 17.75 3.18
CA LYS A 349 19.06 17.09 1.99
C LYS A 349 18.74 18.07 0.87
N GLU A 350 18.15 19.22 1.18
CA GLU A 350 17.87 20.28 0.19
C GLU A 350 19.16 20.81 -0.44
N GLU A 351 20.22 21.02 0.35
CA GLU A 351 21.52 21.41 -0.18
C GLU A 351 22.13 20.34 -1.08
N GLU A 352 22.05 19.06 -0.68
CA GLU A 352 22.51 17.95 -1.50
C GLU A 352 21.77 17.90 -2.84
N LEU A 353 20.42 17.99 -2.80
CA LEU A 353 19.58 18.00 -3.99
C LEU A 353 19.87 19.20 -4.88
N LYS A 354 20.13 20.38 -4.31
CA LYS A 354 20.50 21.58 -5.07
C LYS A 354 21.84 21.40 -5.79
N ARG A 355 22.87 20.91 -5.09
CA ARG A 355 24.18 20.62 -5.72
C ARG A 355 24.02 19.60 -6.84
N ARG A 356 23.19 18.57 -6.63
CA ARG A 356 22.88 17.56 -7.65
C ARG A 356 22.16 18.15 -8.86
N ALA A 357 21.16 18.99 -8.64
CA ALA A 357 20.46 19.69 -9.72
C ALA A 357 21.40 20.57 -10.56
N GLU A 358 22.33 21.27 -9.90
CA GLU A 358 23.38 22.05 -10.59
C GLU A 358 24.30 21.16 -11.44
N THR A 359 24.73 20.01 -10.92
CA THR A 359 25.55 19.06 -11.70
C THR A 359 24.79 18.51 -12.91
N LEU A 360 23.52 18.16 -12.76
CA LEU A 360 22.68 17.67 -13.86
C LEU A 360 22.47 18.73 -14.95
N LEU A 361 22.31 19.99 -14.56
CA LEU A 361 22.20 21.09 -15.51
C LEU A 361 23.47 21.24 -16.35
N GLN A 362 24.65 21.14 -15.71
CA GLN A 362 25.94 21.18 -16.40
C GLN A 362 26.12 20.01 -17.37
N GLU A 363 25.75 18.79 -16.95
CA GLU A 363 25.79 17.60 -17.81
C GLU A 363 24.85 17.73 -19.01
N GLN A 364 23.63 18.23 -18.79
CA GLN A 364 22.66 18.46 -19.86
C GLN A 364 23.20 19.45 -20.90
N GLU A 365 23.84 20.53 -20.46
CA GLU A 365 24.45 21.51 -21.37
C GLU A 365 25.61 20.90 -22.16
N LEU A 366 26.46 20.11 -21.51
CA LEU A 366 27.57 19.40 -22.18
C LEU A 366 27.08 18.41 -23.22
N LEU A 367 26.03 17.63 -22.91
CA LEU A 367 25.39 16.71 -23.84
C LEU A 367 24.77 17.46 -25.03
N ARG A 368 24.14 18.62 -24.78
CA ARG A 368 23.58 19.47 -25.84
C ARG A 368 24.66 19.97 -26.79
N GLU A 369 25.79 20.45 -26.27
CA GLU A 369 26.93 20.87 -27.10
C GLU A 369 27.52 19.70 -27.90
N ARG A 370 27.66 18.52 -27.27
CA ARG A 370 28.11 17.30 -27.96
C ARG A 370 27.14 16.87 -29.06
N GLY A 371 25.84 17.01 -28.84
CA GLY A 371 24.79 16.76 -29.85
C GLY A 371 24.94 17.67 -31.06
N LYS A 372 25.12 18.98 -30.85
CA LYS A 372 25.38 19.95 -31.94
C LYS A 372 26.65 19.58 -32.73
N ALA A 373 27.72 19.18 -32.04
CA ALA A 373 28.98 18.78 -32.68
C ALA A 373 28.80 17.53 -33.56
N LEU A 374 28.07 16.53 -33.08
CA LEU A 374 27.75 15.32 -33.84
C LEU A 374 26.89 15.61 -35.06
N GLU A 375 25.91 16.52 -34.95
CA GLU A 375 25.11 16.95 -36.10
C GLU A 375 25.95 17.70 -37.14
N ALA A 376 26.85 18.58 -36.71
CA ALA A 376 27.79 19.26 -37.61
C ALA A 376 28.68 18.26 -38.33
N GLN A 377 29.28 17.30 -37.59
CA GLN A 377 30.10 16.24 -38.15
C GLN A 377 29.30 15.38 -39.15
N ARG A 378 28.05 15.04 -38.85
CA ARG A 378 27.16 14.30 -39.77
C ARG A 378 26.91 15.08 -41.06
N ARG A 379 26.69 16.40 -40.98
CA ARG A 379 26.50 17.27 -42.16
C ARG A 379 27.77 17.33 -43.02
N GLU A 380 28.94 17.45 -42.41
CA GLU A 380 30.22 17.41 -43.12
C GLU A 380 30.43 16.09 -43.87
N TYR A 381 30.20 14.95 -43.20
CA TYR A 381 30.27 13.64 -43.85
C TYR A 381 29.30 13.53 -45.03
N GLN A 382 28.06 14.02 -44.88
CA GLN A 382 27.09 14.02 -45.97
C GLN A 382 27.57 14.87 -47.16
N GLN A 383 28.14 16.06 -46.93
CA GLN A 383 28.68 16.91 -48.01
C GLN A 383 29.87 16.26 -48.74
N VAL A 384 30.77 15.58 -48.01
CA VAL A 384 31.91 14.86 -48.61
C VAL A 384 31.45 13.63 -49.41
N THR A 385 30.41 12.91 -48.96
CA THR A 385 29.85 11.76 -49.70
C THR A 385 29.02 12.14 -50.93
N ILE A 386 28.47 13.36 -51.00
CA ILE A 386 27.71 13.88 -52.15
C ILE A 386 28.64 14.44 -53.24
N LEU A 387 29.95 14.61 -52.97
CA LEU A 387 30.95 14.92 -53.98
C LEU A 387 31.67 13.67 -54.51
N PRO A 388 31.08 12.98 -55.51
CA PRO A 388 31.92 12.34 -56.51
C PRO A 388 31.49 12.77 -57.93
N TRP A 389 32.48 13.06 -58.79
CA TRP A 389 32.39 13.19 -60.27
C TRP A 389 32.02 14.55 -60.92
N ARG A 390 32.61 15.68 -60.52
CA ARG A 390 32.57 16.91 -61.37
C ARG A 390 33.91 17.52 -61.78
N SER A 391 35.04 16.84 -61.57
CA SER A 391 36.37 17.35 -61.94
C SER A 391 37.22 16.42 -62.81
N LEU A 392 36.60 15.54 -63.61
CA LEU A 392 37.30 14.70 -64.62
C LEU A 392 36.70 14.81 -66.03
N SER A 393 36.27 16.01 -66.44
CA SER A 393 35.89 16.28 -67.84
C SER A 393 36.65 17.47 -68.38
N TYR A 394 37.99 17.40 -68.46
CA TYR A 394 38.80 18.35 -69.25
C TYR A 394 40.19 17.76 -69.61
N ILE A 395 40.25 16.53 -70.14
CA ILE A 395 41.38 16.07 -70.96
C ILE A 395 40.82 15.11 -72.02
N ILE A 396 40.47 15.63 -73.19
CA ILE A 396 40.53 14.93 -74.49
C ILE A 396 41.15 15.92 -75.48
#